data_AF-A0A7V5BPG3-F1
#
_entry.id   AF-A0A7V5BPG3-F1
#
_cell.length_a   1.000
_cell.length_b   1.000
_cell.length_c   1.000
_cell.angle_alpha   90.00
_cell.angle_beta   90.00
_cell.angle_gamma   90.00
#
_symmetry.space_group_name_H-M   'P 1'
#
loop_
_entity.id
_entity.type
_entity.pdbx_description
1 polymer ?
#
loop_
_entity_poly.entity_id
_entity_poly.type
_entity_poly.pdbx_seq_one_letter_code
_entity_poly.pdbx_strand_id
1 'polypeptide(L)'
;MPRHDLQRHHRRSIRLQGYDYTRPGAYFITICTHQRAHLFGKVVNGVMHLNALSEIVRAEWFRSAATRAINAHRHTPGARVWQRNYHDRIIRNDAMLRAIRQYIRNNPKRWYEDRFRTPR
;
A
#
# COMPACT_ATOMS: atom_id res chain seq x y z
N MET A 1 18.45 -23.43 16.21
CA MET A 1 17.70 -22.17 16.40
C MET A 1 18.31 -21.09 15.50
N PRO A 2 17.70 -20.69 14.36
CA PRO A 2 18.29 -19.64 13.54
C PRO A 2 18.04 -18.27 14.19
N ARG A 3 19.12 -17.53 14.40
CA ARG A 3 19.14 -16.16 14.92
C ARG A 3 18.41 -15.26 13.92
N HIS A 4 17.39 -14.54 14.39
CA HIS A 4 16.75 -13.48 13.63
C HIS A 4 17.75 -12.34 13.41
N ASP A 5 18.19 -12.21 12.17
CA ASP A 5 19.10 -11.16 11.70
C ASP A 5 18.36 -9.80 11.72
N LEU A 6 18.54 -9.02 12.79
CA LEU A 6 17.89 -7.72 13.03
C LEU A 6 18.41 -6.58 12.11
N GLN A 7 19.33 -6.87 11.21
CA GLN A 7 20.06 -5.91 10.37
C GLN A 7 19.36 -5.51 9.04
N ARG A 8 18.05 -5.70 8.87
CA ARG A 8 17.38 -5.47 7.56
C ARG A 8 16.23 -4.46 7.51
N HIS A 9 16.07 -3.58 8.50
CA HIS A 9 14.99 -2.58 8.45
C HIS A 9 15.38 -1.18 8.93
N HIS A 10 16.59 -0.70 8.63
CA HIS A 10 16.92 0.72 8.76
C HIS A 10 16.23 1.53 7.65
N ARG A 11 14.93 1.76 7.80
CA ARG A 11 14.17 2.65 6.92
C ARG A 11 14.57 4.08 7.25
N ARG A 12 15.20 4.79 6.30
CA ARG A 12 15.40 6.24 6.41
C ARG A 12 14.03 6.92 6.59
N SER A 13 13.97 7.94 7.46
CA SER A 13 12.75 8.73 7.65
C SER A 13 12.26 9.23 6.29
N ILE A 14 10.98 8.96 5.99
CA ILE A 14 10.33 9.46 4.78
C ILE A 14 9.90 10.92 4.94
N ARG A 15 9.82 11.37 6.20
CA ARG A 15 9.45 12.74 6.52
C ARG A 15 10.60 13.66 6.15
N LEU A 16 10.32 14.56 5.21
CA LEU A 16 11.16 15.70 4.90
C LEU A 16 11.44 16.51 6.17
N GLN A 17 12.72 16.63 6.52
CA GLN A 17 13.18 17.39 7.68
C GLN A 17 12.82 18.88 7.51
N GLY A 18 12.31 19.49 8.57
CA GLY A 18 11.91 20.91 8.58
C GLY A 18 10.57 21.22 7.90
N TYR A 19 9.87 20.22 7.35
CA TYR A 19 8.54 20.44 6.78
C TYR A 19 7.45 20.44 7.87
N ASP A 20 6.55 21.42 7.83
CA ASP A 20 5.40 21.50 8.72
C ASP A 20 4.25 20.62 8.21
N TYR A 21 4.12 19.43 8.80
CA TYR A 21 3.09 18.44 8.46
C TYR A 21 1.69 18.79 8.98
N THR A 22 1.54 19.87 9.75
CA THR A 22 0.21 20.34 10.18
C THR A 22 -0.52 21.08 9.07
N ARG A 23 0.22 21.56 8.05
CA ARG A 23 -0.35 22.24 6.89
C ARG A 23 -0.98 21.25 5.90
N PRO A 24 -2.06 21.67 5.20
CA PRO A 24 -2.58 20.91 4.07
C PRO A 24 -1.50 20.64 3.02
N GLY A 25 -1.49 19.42 2.48
CA GLY A 25 -0.54 19.00 1.45
C GLY A 25 -1.04 17.78 0.71
N ALA A 26 -0.59 17.61 -0.53
CA ALA A 26 -0.91 16.42 -1.32
C ALA A 26 0.07 15.29 -0.98
N TYR A 27 -0.44 14.09 -0.72
CA TYR A 27 0.36 12.92 -0.39
C TYR A 27 0.16 11.82 -1.42
N PHE A 28 1.23 11.11 -1.73
CA PHE A 28 1.16 9.83 -2.42
C PHE A 28 1.43 8.71 -1.42
N ILE A 29 0.45 7.83 -1.22
CA ILE A 29 0.52 6.72 -0.27
C ILE A 29 0.41 5.40 -1.04
N THR A 30 1.28 4.45 -0.70
CA THR A 30 1.20 3.06 -1.14
C THR A 30 1.17 2.14 0.08
N ILE A 31 0.20 1.23 0.09
CA ILE A 31 0.04 0.19 1.13
C ILE A 31 -0.11 -1.16 0.43
N CYS A 32 0.44 -2.21 1.03
CA CYS A 32 0.36 -3.57 0.51
C CYS A 32 -0.49 -4.45 1.43
N THR A 33 -1.22 -5.39 0.85
CA THR A 33 -1.88 -6.46 1.60
C THR A 33 -0.85 -7.35 2.28
N HIS A 34 -1.25 -7.93 3.42
CA HIS A 34 -0.43 -8.91 4.13
C HIS A 34 0.00 -10.03 3.17
N GLN A 35 1.29 -10.38 3.19
CA GLN A 35 1.90 -11.36 2.26
C GLN A 35 1.64 -11.08 0.76
N ARG A 36 1.31 -9.83 0.39
CA ARG A 36 1.04 -9.41 -0.98
C ARG A 36 -0.13 -10.15 -1.65
N ALA A 37 -1.09 -10.63 -0.84
CA ALA A 37 -2.27 -11.32 -1.33
C ALA A 37 -3.11 -10.43 -2.27
N HIS A 38 -3.58 -10.98 -3.39
CA HIS A 38 -4.42 -10.28 -4.37
C HIS A 38 -5.88 -10.21 -3.91
N LEU A 39 -6.15 -9.51 -2.80
CA LEU A 39 -7.46 -9.50 -2.14
C LEU A 39 -8.51 -8.63 -2.86
N PHE A 40 -8.05 -7.62 -3.61
CA PHE A 40 -8.91 -6.55 -4.13
C PHE A 40 -9.27 -6.72 -5.61
N GLY A 41 -9.16 -7.93 -6.15
CA GLY A 41 -9.45 -8.20 -7.55
C GLY A 41 -8.20 -8.14 -8.42
N LYS A 42 -8.35 -7.72 -9.68
CA LYS A 42 -7.35 -7.89 -10.74
C LYS A 42 -7.17 -6.63 -11.58
N VAL A 43 -5.96 -6.42 -12.08
CA VAL A 43 -5.67 -5.35 -13.05
C VAL A 43 -5.74 -5.95 -14.45
N VAL A 44 -6.62 -5.43 -15.30
CA VAL A 44 -6.76 -5.83 -16.71
C VAL A 44 -6.59 -4.57 -17.57
N ASN A 45 -5.66 -4.59 -18.54
CA ASN A 45 -5.36 -3.45 -19.41
C ASN A 45 -5.07 -2.13 -18.65
N GLY A 46 -4.43 -2.22 -17.48
CA GLY A 46 -4.11 -1.06 -16.64
C GLY A 46 -5.29 -0.52 -15.82
N VAL A 47 -6.47 -1.15 -15.91
CA VAL A 47 -7.66 -0.80 -15.14
C VAL A 47 -7.85 -1.81 -14.01
N MET A 48 -8.14 -1.30 -12.81
CA MET A 48 -8.44 -2.13 -11.65
C MET A 48 -9.89 -2.61 -11.72
N HIS A 49 -10.11 -3.91 -11.84
CA HIS A 49 -11.41 -4.54 -11.70
C HIS A 49 -11.64 -4.91 -10.24
N LEU A 50 -12.50 -4.13 -9.59
CA LEU A 50 -12.87 -4.28 -8.19
C LEU A 50 -13.70 -5.55 -7.97
N ASN A 51 -13.50 -6.19 -6.82
CA ASN A 51 -14.38 -7.22 -6.30
C ASN A 51 -15.16 -6.68 -5.07
N ALA A 52 -16.03 -7.51 -4.47
CA ALA A 52 -16.81 -7.11 -3.30
C ALA A 52 -15.95 -6.58 -2.13
N LEU A 53 -14.76 -7.15 -1.91
CA LEU A 53 -13.83 -6.65 -0.89
C LEU A 53 -13.30 -5.25 -1.19
N SER A 54 -13.10 -4.94 -2.46
CA SER A 54 -12.60 -3.63 -2.90
C SER A 54 -13.68 -2.57 -2.80
N GLU A 55 -14.93 -2.94 -3.02
CA GLU A 55 -16.08 -2.08 -2.78
C GLU A 55 -16.20 -1.69 -1.31
N ILE A 56 -15.97 -2.64 -0.40
CA ILE A 56 -15.85 -2.37 1.03
C ILE A 56 -14.71 -1.40 1.30
N VAL A 57 -13.50 -1.64 0.76
CA VAL A 57 -12.38 -0.70 0.92
C VAL A 57 -12.76 0.69 0.41
N ARG A 58 -13.39 0.80 -0.77
CA ARG A 58 -13.79 2.07 -1.38
C ARG A 58 -14.79 2.82 -0.50
N ALA A 59 -15.80 2.13 0.02
CA ALA A 59 -16.81 2.73 0.90
C ALA A 59 -16.22 3.15 2.25
N GLU A 60 -15.34 2.32 2.80
CA GLU A 60 -14.79 2.48 4.15
C GLU A 60 -13.54 3.36 4.21
N TRP A 61 -12.83 3.58 3.09
CA TRP A 61 -11.68 4.48 3.05
C TRP A 61 -12.05 5.90 3.48
N PHE A 62 -13.29 6.31 3.17
CA PHE A 62 -13.87 7.58 3.64
C PHE A 62 -14.46 7.51 5.05
N ARG A 63 -14.69 6.31 5.60
CA ARG A 63 -15.37 6.07 6.89
C ARG A 63 -14.46 5.52 8.00
N SER A 64 -13.19 5.25 7.70
CA SER A 64 -12.12 4.76 8.59
C SER A 64 -12.18 3.30 9.08
N ALA A 65 -13.23 2.51 8.80
CA ALA A 65 -13.44 1.18 9.38
C ALA A 65 -13.10 -0.03 8.47
N ALA A 66 -12.31 0.16 7.41
CA ALA A 66 -12.12 -0.83 6.33
C ALA A 66 -11.66 -2.22 6.79
N THR A 67 -10.74 -2.31 7.74
CA THR A 67 -10.17 -3.60 8.18
C THR A 67 -11.22 -4.52 8.81
N ARG A 68 -12.14 -3.98 9.62
CA ARG A 68 -13.19 -4.79 10.27
C ARG A 68 -14.17 -5.36 9.24
N ALA A 69 -14.62 -4.52 8.32
CA ALA A 69 -15.54 -4.92 7.28
C ALA A 69 -14.94 -5.98 6.33
N ILE A 70 -13.66 -5.84 5.95
CA ILE A 70 -12.95 -6.84 5.13
C ILE A 70 -12.87 -8.20 5.84
N ASN A 71 -12.51 -8.22 7.12
CA ASN A 71 -12.39 -9.47 7.87
C ASN A 71 -13.74 -10.15 8.11
N ALA A 72 -14.81 -9.38 8.30
CA ALA A 72 -16.17 -9.91 8.37
C ALA A 72 -16.58 -10.59 7.05
N HIS A 73 -16.34 -9.93 5.91
CA HIS A 73 -16.65 -10.48 4.59
C HIS A 73 -15.82 -11.73 4.25
N ARG A 74 -14.59 -11.84 4.77
CA ARG A 74 -13.71 -13.00 4.56
C ARG A 74 -13.96 -14.15 5.53
N HIS A 75 -14.82 -13.99 6.52
CA HIS A 75 -14.96 -14.90 7.66
C HIS A 75 -13.63 -15.17 8.39
N THR A 76 -12.75 -14.17 8.46
CA THR A 76 -11.44 -14.25 9.12
C THR A 76 -11.25 -13.12 10.14
N PRO A 77 -12.04 -13.08 11.22
CA PRO A 77 -11.90 -12.06 12.26
C PRO A 77 -10.48 -12.07 12.84
N GLY A 78 -9.91 -10.89 13.07
CA GLY A 78 -8.55 -10.73 13.61
C GLY A 78 -7.39 -11.01 12.63
N ALA A 79 -7.66 -11.55 11.44
CA ALA A 79 -6.60 -11.78 10.45
C ALA A 79 -6.00 -10.46 9.92
N ARG A 80 -4.69 -10.44 9.66
CA ARG A 80 -4.02 -9.28 9.08
C ARG A 80 -4.46 -9.09 7.62
N VAL A 81 -5.05 -7.93 7.34
CA VAL A 81 -5.39 -7.51 5.97
C VAL A 81 -4.22 -6.79 5.31
N TRP A 82 -3.58 -5.89 6.06
CA TRP A 82 -2.50 -5.03 5.58
C TRP A 82 -1.13 -5.48 6.12
N GLN A 83 -0.07 -5.12 5.42
CA GLN A 83 1.27 -5.13 6.02
C GLN A 83 1.37 -4.07 7.12
N ARG A 84 2.29 -4.27 8.08
CA ARG A 84 2.45 -3.40 9.27
C ARG A 84 2.81 -1.95 8.96
N ASN A 85 3.25 -1.64 7.73
CA ASN A 85 3.72 -0.31 7.33
C ASN A 85 3.18 0.07 5.94
N TYR A 86 3.14 1.37 5.68
CA TYR A 86 2.89 1.96 4.37
C TYR A 86 4.07 2.86 3.97
N HIS A 87 4.12 3.25 2.69
CA HIS A 87 5.02 4.29 2.21
C HIS A 87 4.20 5.49 1.79
N ASP A 88 4.47 6.64 2.37
CA ASP A 88 3.89 7.92 2.02
C ASP A 88 4.95 8.85 1.44
N ARG A 89 4.54 9.88 0.68
CA ARG A 89 5.45 10.92 0.22
C ARG A 89 4.67 12.20 -0.09
N ILE A 90 5.09 13.32 0.49
CA ILE A 90 4.48 14.61 0.17
C ILE A 90 4.87 15.07 -1.24
N ILE A 91 3.88 15.45 -2.04
CA ILE A 91 4.03 15.94 -3.41
C ILE A 91 4.31 17.43 -3.36
N ARG A 92 5.51 17.82 -3.77
CA ARG A 92 6.01 19.20 -3.60
C ARG A 92 5.99 20.03 -4.87
N ASN A 93 5.89 19.38 -6.03
CA ASN A 93 5.91 20.02 -7.34
C ASN A 93 5.42 19.08 -8.44
N ASP A 94 5.21 19.64 -9.63
CA ASP A 94 4.70 18.91 -10.79
C ASP A 94 5.67 17.86 -11.32
N ALA A 95 6.98 18.07 -11.22
CA ALA A 95 7.97 17.09 -11.63
C ALA A 95 7.83 15.80 -10.82
N MET A 96 7.64 15.94 -9.50
CA MET A 96 7.39 14.83 -8.61
C MET A 96 6.04 14.16 -8.87
N LEU A 97 4.98 14.94 -9.12
CA LEU A 97 3.68 14.41 -9.51
C LEU A 97 3.77 13.59 -10.80
N ARG A 98 4.51 14.06 -11.81
CA ARG A 98 4.78 13.30 -13.05
C ARG A 98 5.51 11.99 -12.78
N ALA A 99 6.55 12.02 -11.94
CA ALA A 99 7.29 10.82 -11.56
C ALA A 99 6.40 9.78 -10.82
N ILE A 100 5.53 10.24 -9.93
CA ILE A 100 4.57 9.37 -9.23
C ILE A 100 3.57 8.74 -10.20
N ARG A 101 3.01 9.52 -11.14
CA ARG A 101 2.12 8.99 -12.19
C ARG A 101 2.81 7.91 -13.02
N GLN A 102 4.08 8.12 -13.37
CA GLN A 102 4.87 7.11 -14.09
C GLN A 102 5.12 5.86 -13.24
N TYR A 103 5.41 6.02 -11.95
CA TYR A 103 5.55 4.90 -11.02
C TYR A 103 4.28 4.04 -10.96
N ILE A 104 3.10 4.66 -10.81
CA ILE A 104 1.81 3.94 -10.74
C ILE A 104 1.58 3.11 -12.00
N ARG A 105 1.84 3.67 -13.18
CA ARG A 105 1.68 2.96 -14.47
C ARG A 105 2.64 1.79 -14.63
N ASN A 106 3.84 1.90 -14.08
CA ASN A 106 4.89 0.89 -14.25
C ASN A 106 4.88 -0.17 -13.15
N ASN A 107 4.32 0.12 -11.98
CA ASN A 107 4.32 -0.80 -10.84
C ASN A 107 3.70 -2.17 -11.17
N PRO A 108 2.53 -2.28 -11.84
CA PRO A 108 1.97 -3.58 -12.22
C PRO A 108 2.91 -4.40 -13.11
N LYS A 109 3.64 -3.75 -14.02
CA LYS A 109 4.59 -4.41 -14.93
C LYS A 109 5.79 -5.00 -14.17
N ARG A 110 6.23 -4.29 -13.14
CA ARG A 110 7.37 -4.67 -12.30
C ARG A 110 6.97 -5.57 -11.12
N TRP A 111 5.69 -5.94 -11.01
CA TRP A 111 5.19 -6.71 -9.87
C TRP A 111 5.90 -8.05 -9.72
N TYR A 112 6.19 -8.72 -10.82
CA TYR A 112 6.87 -10.01 -10.82
C TYR A 112 8.36 -9.93 -10.46
N GLU A 113 8.97 -8.76 -10.59
CA GLU A 113 10.38 -8.47 -10.26
C GLU A 113 10.57 -8.08 -8.79
N ASP A 114 9.49 -8.02 -7.99
CA ASP A 114 9.58 -7.52 -6.63
C ASP A 114 10.39 -8.47 -5.73
N ARG A 115 11.57 -8.01 -5.30
CA ARG A 115 12.51 -8.74 -4.44
C ARG A 115 11.96 -9.07 -3.04
N PHE A 116 10.88 -8.44 -2.61
CA PHE A 116 10.15 -8.76 -1.38
C PHE A 116 9.00 -9.75 -1.59
N ARG A 117 8.84 -10.28 -2.81
CA ARG A 117 8.02 -11.47 -3.04
C ARG A 117 8.80 -12.68 -2.54
N THR A 118 8.50 -13.13 -1.33
CA THR A 118 8.92 -14.46 -0.90
C THR A 118 8.18 -15.50 -1.77
N PRO A 119 8.90 -16.37 -2.51
CA PRO A 119 8.28 -17.55 -3.10
C PRO A 119 7.65 -18.38 -1.98
N ARG A 120 6.45 -18.91 -2.21
CA ARG A 120 5.90 -19.96 -1.36
C ARG A 120 6.57 -21.28 -1.71
#